data_AF-A0A453GJP6-F1
#
_entry.id   AF-A0A453GJP6-F1
#
_cell.length_a   1.000
_cell.length_b   1.000
_cell.length_c   1.000
_cell.angle_alpha   90.00
_cell.angle_beta   90.00
_cell.angle_gamma   90.00
#
_symmetry.space_group_name_H-M   'P 1'
#
loop_
_entity.id
_entity.type
_entity.pdbx_description
1 polymer ?
#
loop_
_entity_poly.entity_id
_entity_poly.type
_entity_poly.pdbx_seq_one_letter_code
_entity_poly.pdbx_strand_id
1 'polypeptide(L)'
;SEKRKLEEEYEEVKNEVMELTSENEEATIQKLQDEINDCKAILKCGVCFDRPKEVVITKCFHLFCSTCIQRNLELRHRKCPGCGTPFGQNDVREVKI
;
A
#
# COMPACT_ATOMS: atom_id res chain seq x y z
N SER A 1 34.94 8.12 45.10
CA SER A 1 33.99 7.74 46.16
C SER A 1 32.94 6.84 45.55
N GLU A 2 32.18 6.09 46.36
CA GLU A 2 31.05 5.27 45.88
C GLU A 2 30.05 6.07 45.04
N LYS A 3 29.83 7.35 45.39
CA LYS A 3 29.00 8.29 44.63
C LYS A 3 29.41 8.38 43.15
N ARG A 4 30.70 8.45 42.84
CA ARG A 4 31.19 8.57 41.45
C ARG A 4 30.92 7.30 40.64
N LYS A 5 31.08 6.13 41.26
CA LYS A 5 30.79 4.84 40.61
C LYS A 5 29.29 4.71 40.30
N LEU A 6 28.44 5.14 41.23
CA LEU A 6 26.99 5.13 41.04
C LEU A 6 26.54 6.09 39.94
N GLU A 7 27.20 7.24 39.80
CA GLU A 7 26.97 8.19 38.71
C GLU A 7 27.41 7.64 37.34
N GLU A 8 28.55 6.94 37.30
CA GLU A 8 29.05 6.25 36.09
C GLU A 8 28.06 5.14 35.64
N GLU A 9 27.62 4.28 36.55
CA GLU A 9 26.63 3.21 36.28
C GLU A 9 25.26 3.75 35.83
N TYR A 10 24.79 4.84 36.42
CA TYR A 10 23.52 5.47 36.02
C TYR A 10 23.55 5.98 34.58
N GLU A 11 24.66 6.61 34.17
CA GLU A 11 24.79 7.15 32.82
C GLU A 11 24.92 6.04 31.76
N GLU A 12 25.57 4.92 32.09
CA GLU A 12 25.60 3.73 31.24
C GLU A 12 24.19 3.17 30.98
N VAL A 13 23.42 2.94 32.04
CA VAL A 13 22.04 2.42 31.93
C VAL A 13 21.14 3.40 31.17
N LYS A 14 21.31 4.71 31.40
CA LYS A 14 20.54 5.74 30.70
C LYS A 14 20.83 5.75 29.20
N ASN A 15 22.09 5.58 28.79
CA ASN A 15 22.46 5.50 27.39
C ASN A 15 21.90 4.22 26.73
N GLU A 16 21.99 3.08 27.42
CA GLU A 16 21.43 1.80 26.95
C GLU A 16 19.91 1.89 26.76
N VAL A 17 19.19 2.46 27.74
CA VAL A 17 17.74 2.69 27.63
C VAL A 17 17.41 3.58 26.43
N MET A 18 18.18 4.64 26.20
CA MET A 18 17.94 5.57 25.10
C MET A 18 18.13 4.91 23.72
N GLU A 19 19.16 4.07 23.58
CA GLU A 19 19.42 3.30 22.36
C GLU A 19 18.31 2.28 22.10
N LEU A 20 17.91 1.51 23.13
CA LEU A 20 16.79 0.56 23.05
C LEU A 20 15.45 1.24 22.68
N THR A 21 15.20 2.46 23.17
CA THR A 21 14.00 3.21 22.77
C THR A 21 14.05 3.65 21.32
N SER A 22 15.22 4.07 20.81
CA SER A 22 15.40 4.50 19.43
C SER A 22 15.17 3.36 18.44
N GLU A 23 15.73 2.17 18.71
CA GLU A 23 15.53 0.98 17.87
C GLU A 23 14.05 0.58 17.79
N ASN A 24 13.34 0.67 18.91
CA ASN A 24 11.90 0.39 18.96
C ASN A 24 11.08 1.43 18.20
N GLU A 25 11.47 2.71 18.24
CA GLU A 25 10.83 3.78 17.48
C GLU A 25 11.02 3.57 15.97
N GLU A 26 12.25 3.29 15.52
CA GLU A 26 12.55 2.99 14.11
C GLU A 26 11.76 1.79 13.60
N ALA A 27 11.74 0.69 14.37
CA ALA A 27 10.96 -0.49 14.02
C ALA A 27 9.45 -0.20 13.95
N THR A 28 8.94 0.68 14.79
CA THR A 28 7.53 1.09 14.78
C THR A 28 7.22 1.97 13.57
N ILE A 29 8.08 2.93 13.25
CA ILE A 29 7.95 3.80 12.07
C ILE A 29 7.97 2.94 10.80
N GLN A 30 8.88 1.97 10.70
CA GLN A 30 8.97 1.10 9.54
C GLN A 30 7.68 0.29 9.33
N LYS A 31 7.13 -0.31 10.40
CA LYS A 31 5.85 -1.04 10.34
C LYS A 31 4.70 -0.15 9.85
N LEU A 32 4.59 1.07 10.39
CA LEU A 32 3.56 2.02 9.95
C LEU A 32 3.75 2.42 8.48
N GLN A 33 5.00 2.57 8.04
CA GLN A 33 5.32 2.88 6.66
C GLN A 33 4.91 1.74 5.70
N ASP A 34 5.11 0.49 6.12
CA ASP A 34 4.69 -0.70 5.38
C ASP A 34 3.15 -0.80 5.31
N GLU A 35 2.44 -0.58 6.42
CA GLU A 35 0.98 -0.55 6.42
C GLU A 35 0.40 0.54 5.50
N ILE A 36 1.02 1.72 5.48
CA ILE A 36 0.65 2.81 4.55
C ILE A 36 0.88 2.37 3.11
N ASN A 37 1.99 1.69 2.82
CA ASN A 37 2.32 1.22 1.49
C ASN A 37 1.34 0.14 1.00
N ASP A 38 0.96 -0.79 1.89
CA ASP A 38 -0.04 -1.82 1.61
C ASP A 38 -1.41 -1.19 1.30
N CYS A 39 -1.84 -0.23 2.11
CA CYS A 39 -3.09 0.51 1.87
C CYS A 39 -3.05 1.24 0.52
N LYS A 40 -1.93 1.90 0.19
CA LYS A 40 -1.75 2.57 -1.10
C LYS A 40 -1.76 1.57 -2.27
N ALA A 41 -1.19 0.38 -2.10
CA ALA A 41 -1.18 -0.65 -3.14
C ALA A 41 -2.59 -1.14 -3.49
N ILE A 42 -3.49 -1.23 -2.50
CA ILE A 42 -4.90 -1.59 -2.71
C ILE A 42 -5.59 -0.61 -3.67
N LEU A 43 -5.22 0.67 -3.69
CA LEU A 43 -5.86 1.67 -4.56
C LEU A 43 -5.35 1.62 -6.02
N LYS A 44 -4.25 0.91 -6.27
CA LYS A 44 -3.65 0.79 -7.61
C LYS A 44 -4.35 -0.27 -8.46
N CYS A 45 -4.35 -0.06 -9.76
CA CYS A 45 -4.87 -0.98 -10.75
C CYS A 45 -4.12 -2.31 -10.71
N GLY A 46 -4.82 -3.43 -10.55
CA GLY A 46 -4.23 -4.78 -10.51
C GLY A 46 -3.69 -5.30 -11.86
N VAL A 47 -3.72 -4.48 -12.93
CA VAL A 47 -3.16 -4.84 -14.25
C VAL A 47 -1.81 -4.18 -14.46
N CYS A 48 -1.66 -2.90 -14.14
CA CYS A 48 -0.40 -2.17 -14.32
C CYS A 48 0.36 -1.90 -13.01
N PHE A 49 -0.26 -2.12 -11.85
CA PHE A 49 0.31 -1.90 -10.51
C PHE A 49 0.85 -0.48 -10.28
N ASP A 50 0.34 0.49 -11.02
CA ASP A 50 0.86 1.84 -11.11
C ASP A 50 -0.26 2.89 -10.93
N ARG A 51 -1.13 3.00 -11.92
CA ARG A 51 -2.24 3.97 -11.94
C ARG A 51 -3.35 3.63 -10.94
N PRO A 52 -4.08 4.63 -10.43
CA PRO A 52 -5.23 4.41 -9.56
C PRO A 52 -6.37 3.68 -10.27
N LYS A 53 -7.25 3.08 -9.48
CA LYS A 53 -8.52 2.56 -9.96
C LYS A 53 -9.46 3.73 -10.28
N GLU A 54 -9.94 3.79 -11.52
CA GLU A 54 -10.75 4.90 -12.06
C GLU A 54 -12.04 4.41 -12.72
N VAL A 55 -12.11 3.12 -13.07
CA VAL A 55 -13.27 2.53 -13.72
C VAL A 55 -13.69 1.23 -13.03
N VAL A 56 -14.98 0.94 -13.09
CA VAL A 56 -15.58 -0.32 -12.67
C VAL A 56 -16.23 -1.01 -13.86
N ILE A 57 -16.08 -2.33 -13.94
CA ILE A 57 -16.85 -3.18 -14.84
C ILE A 57 -18.15 -3.57 -14.13
N THR A 58 -19.28 -3.01 -14.54
CA THR A 58 -20.57 -3.15 -13.84
C THR A 58 -21.13 -4.58 -13.82
N LYS A 59 -20.59 -5.48 -14.65
CA LYS A 59 -20.97 -6.90 -14.67
C LYS A 59 -20.36 -7.73 -13.55
N CYS A 60 -19.20 -7.33 -13.02
CA CYS A 60 -18.47 -8.11 -12.01
C CYS A 60 -17.86 -7.25 -10.89
N PHE A 61 -18.05 -5.93 -10.93
CA PHE A 61 -17.60 -4.95 -9.93
C PHE A 61 -16.08 -4.89 -9.69
N HIS A 62 -15.26 -5.50 -10.55
CA HIS A 62 -13.81 -5.31 -10.49
C HIS A 62 -13.40 -3.93 -11.00
N LEU A 63 -12.44 -3.32 -10.29
CA LEU A 63 -11.94 -1.97 -10.54
C LEU A 63 -10.54 -1.97 -11.14
N PHE A 64 -10.31 -1.06 -12.09
CA PHE A 64 -9.05 -0.91 -12.82
C PHE A 64 -8.82 0.55 -13.20
N CYS A 65 -7.64 0.89 -13.74
CA CYS A 65 -7.42 2.20 -14.36
C CYS A 65 -8.09 2.26 -15.75
N SER A 66 -8.49 3.47 -16.15
CA SER A 66 -9.15 3.73 -17.44
C SER A 66 -8.33 3.21 -18.62
N THR A 67 -7.02 3.50 -18.63
CA THR A 67 -6.08 3.13 -19.70
C THR A 67 -6.02 1.62 -19.94
N CYS A 68 -6.03 0.81 -18.88
CA CYS A 68 -5.94 -0.65 -19.00
C CYS A 68 -7.22 -1.27 -19.57
N ILE A 69 -8.39 -0.73 -19.20
CA ILE A 69 -9.67 -1.23 -19.70
C ILE A 69 -9.92 -0.75 -21.13
N GLN A 70 -9.57 0.50 -21.45
CA GLN A 70 -9.66 1.02 -22.81
C GLN A 70 -8.80 0.17 -23.78
N ARG A 71 -7.55 -0.13 -23.42
CA ARG A 71 -6.68 -1.01 -24.22
C ARG A 71 -7.31 -2.39 -24.46
N ASN A 72 -7.94 -2.99 -23.45
CA ASN A 72 -8.63 -4.28 -23.61
C ASN A 72 -9.79 -4.19 -24.62
N LEU A 73 -10.57 -3.11 -24.57
CA LEU A 73 -11.67 -2.89 -25.50
C LEU A 73 -11.17 -2.69 -26.94
N GLU A 74 -10.10 -1.92 -27.13
CA GLU A 74 -9.44 -1.67 -28.43
C GLU A 74 -8.91 -2.98 -29.04
N LEU A 75 -8.25 -3.82 -28.23
CA LEU A 75 -7.75 -5.14 -28.63
C LEU A 75 -8.84 -6.20 -28.75
N ARG A 76 -10.11 -5.85 -28.53
CA ARG A 76 -11.26 -6.76 -28.49
C ARG A 76 -11.14 -7.89 -27.46
N HIS A 77 -10.30 -7.70 -26.43
CA HIS A 77 -10.19 -8.57 -25.26
C HIS A 77 -11.33 -8.29 -24.27
N ARG A 78 -12.54 -8.67 -24.67
CA ARG A 78 -13.80 -8.39 -23.95
C ARG A 78 -14.03 -9.29 -22.73
N LYS A 79 -13.01 -9.50 -21.90
CA LYS A 79 -13.04 -10.29 -20.66
C LYS A 79 -12.36 -9.53 -19.53
N CYS A 80 -12.99 -9.49 -18.37
CA CYS A 80 -12.46 -8.83 -17.18
C CYS A 80 -11.06 -9.38 -16.84
N PRO A 81 -10.03 -8.53 -16.63
CA PRO A 81 -8.70 -9.00 -16.25
C PRO A 81 -8.64 -9.74 -14.89
N GLY A 82 -9.58 -9.44 -13.98
CA GLY A 82 -9.61 -10.04 -12.64
C GLY A 82 -10.31 -11.40 -12.58
N CYS A 83 -11.39 -11.60 -13.35
CA CYS A 83 -12.24 -12.79 -13.23
C CYS A 83 -12.68 -13.41 -14.55
N GLY A 84 -12.29 -12.84 -15.70
CA GLY A 84 -12.66 -13.35 -17.02
C GLY A 84 -14.10 -13.10 -17.46
N THR A 85 -14.95 -12.49 -16.63
CA THR A 85 -16.35 -12.16 -16.98
C THR A 85 -16.40 -11.33 -18.26
N PRO A 86 -17.22 -11.73 -19.26
CA PRO A 86 -17.38 -10.96 -20.49
C PRO A 86 -17.94 -9.56 -20.21
N PHE A 87 -17.40 -8.54 -20.90
CA PHE A 87 -17.88 -7.16 -20.77
C PHE A 87 -17.70 -6.38 -22.08
N GLY A 88 -18.53 -5.35 -22.28
CA GLY A 88 -18.41 -4.40 -23.39
C GLY A 88 -18.25 -2.96 -22.89
N GLN A 89 -18.14 -2.01 -23.82
CA GLN A 89 -17.97 -0.59 -23.49
C GLN A 89 -19.11 -0.03 -22.65
N ASN A 90 -20.33 -0.51 -22.88
CA ASN A 90 -21.51 -0.10 -22.10
C ASN A 90 -21.47 -0.59 -20.64
N ASP A 91 -20.60 -1.54 -20.31
CA ASP A 91 -20.43 -2.09 -18.96
C ASP A 91 -19.30 -1.40 -18.18
N VAL A 92 -18.63 -0.41 -18.76
CA VAL A 92 -17.56 0.36 -18.10
C VAL A 92 -18.12 1.68 -17.60
N ARG A 93 -17.89 1.99 -16.32
CA ARG A 93 -18.28 3.26 -15.70
C ARG A 93 -17.11 3.85 -14.94
N GLU A 94 -16.97 5.17 -15.01
CA GLU A 94 -16.02 5.91 -14.19
C GLU A 94 -16.47 5.88 -12.72
N VAL A 95 -15.50 5.82 -11.83
CA VAL A 95 -15.69 5.91 -10.39
C VAL A 95 -14.68 6.89 -9.82
N LYS A 96 -15.11 7.61 -8.78
CA LYS A 96 -14.23 8.47 -7.98
C LYS A 96 -14.05 7.78 -6.64
N ILE A 97 -12.81 7.37 -6.36
CA ILE A 97 -12.39 6.71 -5.12
C ILE A 97 -11.68 7.75 -4.25
#